data_AF-A0A1C3EBQ0-F1
#
_entry.id   AF-A0A1C3EBQ0-F1
#
_cell.length_a   1.000
_cell.length_b   1.000
_cell.length_c   1.000
_cell.angle_alpha   90.00
_cell.angle_beta   90.00
_cell.angle_gamma   90.00
#
_symmetry.space_group_name_H-M   'P 1'
#
loop_
_entity.id
_entity.type
_entity.pdbx_description
1 polymer ?
#
loop_
_entity_poly.entity_id
_entity_poly.type
_entity_poly.pdbx_seq_one_letter_code
_entity_poly.pdbx_strand_id
1 'polypeptide(L)'
;MSIFYPDNDKRKKRLLELSSDAHHFLSDAKSACADFHQLLPEVNSRIAAVYRKAGLKPPGVHSVDILKTAGVVDQMSKADSVVEVSKVLLDIGGMVATVSYLAPAATAMLVETGALEAETAATVMATVMGSELTVGALAGGIVAGLVAGVVVVGIGFAIDAFEGAEMRDKLRHGIHQADQYRAVLMMAKEKSVALVDMLQAVKTTCDSLLASHITLSEAIIENLIQKNALPAIKEIDAITKDEVLSDLVHLDKSRKSWTKEDKSGHDIELINPKPIYVTVDTPISIVRMPAFPSGLKPVALVNPDKLAEADEYPVLKTAKASYWAASYVDNREGMAILAYDKAGTLLKRWDKPGARYIWRIEENPDNNRVLFVGQNHKKIVMNWAELSSC
;
A
#
# COMPACT_ATOMS: atom_id res chain seq x y z
N MET A 1 13.39 -43.98 -3.06
CA MET A 1 12.31 -43.62 -2.11
C MET A 1 12.59 -44.28 -0.77
N SER A 2 12.75 -43.48 0.29
CA SER A 2 12.94 -44.00 1.66
C SER A 2 11.61 -44.50 2.23
N ILE A 3 11.57 -45.74 2.73
CA ILE A 3 10.41 -46.36 3.37
C ILE A 3 9.89 -45.50 4.55
N PHE A 4 10.79 -44.76 5.20
CA PHE A 4 10.47 -43.97 6.39
C PHE A 4 9.89 -42.58 6.06
N TYR A 5 10.04 -42.07 4.83
CA TYR A 5 9.60 -40.72 4.44
C TYR A 5 8.99 -40.72 3.03
N PRO A 6 7.89 -41.47 2.80
CA PRO A 6 7.34 -41.72 1.46
C PRO A 6 6.81 -40.46 0.76
N ASP A 7 6.48 -39.41 1.51
CA ASP A 7 5.93 -38.18 0.96
C ASP A 7 6.99 -37.12 0.61
N ASN A 8 8.29 -37.36 0.82
CA ASN A 8 9.32 -36.35 0.51
C ASN A 8 9.33 -35.97 -0.97
N ASP A 9 9.08 -36.90 -1.89
CA ASP A 9 8.99 -36.59 -3.32
C ASP A 9 7.76 -35.71 -3.63
N LYS A 10 6.66 -35.88 -2.88
CA LYS A 10 5.48 -35.00 -3.01
C LYS A 10 5.75 -33.63 -2.44
N ARG A 11 6.43 -33.54 -1.29
CA ARG A 11 6.86 -32.27 -0.69
C ARG A 11 7.78 -31.48 -1.61
N LYS A 12 8.77 -32.12 -2.24
CA LYS A 12 9.65 -31.49 -3.24
C LYS A 12 8.85 -30.90 -4.39
N LYS A 13 7.92 -31.68 -4.96
CA LYS A 13 7.05 -31.23 -6.05
C LYS A 13 6.16 -30.06 -5.63
N ARG A 14 5.55 -30.14 -4.44
CA ARG A 14 4.71 -29.06 -3.91
C ARG A 14 5.50 -27.78 -3.67
N LEU A 15 6.69 -27.89 -3.08
CA LEU A 15 7.57 -26.74 -2.89
C LEU A 15 7.93 -26.07 -4.23
N LEU A 16 8.30 -26.84 -5.25
CA LEU A 16 8.56 -26.30 -6.59
C LEU A 16 7.34 -25.59 -7.18
N GLU A 17 6.16 -26.17 -7.02
CA GLU A 17 4.91 -25.60 -7.53
C GLU A 17 4.62 -24.25 -6.87
N LEU A 18 4.69 -24.20 -5.53
CA LEU A 18 4.49 -22.96 -4.77
C LEU A 18 5.52 -21.88 -5.12
N SER A 19 6.79 -22.27 -5.24
CA SER A 19 7.85 -21.37 -5.71
C SER A 19 7.60 -20.88 -7.13
N SER A 20 7.17 -21.74 -8.05
CA SER A 20 6.87 -21.34 -9.43
C SER A 20 5.72 -20.34 -9.47
N ASP A 21 4.67 -20.56 -8.68
CA ASP A 21 3.55 -19.61 -8.57
C ASP A 21 4.01 -18.26 -8.03
N ALA A 22 4.78 -18.26 -6.93
CA ALA A 22 5.36 -17.04 -6.38
C ALA A 22 6.22 -16.28 -7.41
N HIS A 23 7.01 -16.99 -8.23
CA HIS A 23 7.80 -16.39 -9.30
C HIS A 23 6.92 -15.75 -10.37
N HIS A 24 5.89 -16.45 -10.84
CA HIS A 24 4.96 -15.91 -11.82
C HIS A 24 4.24 -14.68 -11.29
N PHE A 25 3.73 -14.72 -10.06
CA PHE A 25 3.05 -13.57 -9.45
C PHE A 25 3.98 -12.38 -9.25
N LEU A 26 5.23 -12.60 -8.82
CA LEU A 26 6.21 -11.52 -8.74
C LEU A 26 6.54 -10.95 -10.13
N SER A 27 6.70 -11.79 -11.15
CA SER A 27 6.95 -11.34 -12.52
C SER A 27 5.80 -10.48 -13.05
N ASP A 28 4.56 -10.90 -12.85
CA ASP A 28 3.37 -10.13 -13.23
C ASP A 28 3.30 -8.81 -12.46
N ALA A 29 3.55 -8.84 -11.14
CA ALA A 29 3.59 -7.64 -10.30
C ALA A 29 4.68 -6.66 -10.76
N LYS A 30 5.86 -7.14 -11.18
CA LYS A 30 6.92 -6.32 -11.78
C LYS A 30 6.49 -5.67 -13.08
N SER A 31 5.79 -6.40 -13.95
CA SER A 31 5.24 -5.82 -15.18
C SER A 31 4.28 -4.69 -14.85
N ALA A 32 3.31 -4.92 -13.95
CA ALA A 32 2.36 -3.90 -13.53
C ALA A 32 3.04 -2.70 -12.84
N CYS A 33 4.10 -2.94 -12.05
CA CYS A 33 4.88 -1.88 -11.43
C CYS A 33 5.62 -1.03 -12.47
N ALA A 34 6.21 -1.64 -13.50
CA ALA A 34 6.83 -0.92 -14.60
C ALA A 34 5.80 -0.08 -15.38
N ASP A 35 4.65 -0.66 -15.69
CA ASP A 35 3.54 0.03 -16.36
C ASP A 35 3.04 1.22 -15.51
N PHE A 36 2.94 1.05 -14.18
CA PHE A 36 2.60 2.11 -13.25
C PHE A 36 3.61 3.26 -13.30
N HIS A 37 4.91 2.97 -13.23
CA HIS A 37 5.97 3.99 -13.31
C HIS A 37 5.95 4.74 -14.65
N GLN A 38 5.59 4.08 -15.74
CA GLN A 38 5.46 4.71 -17.05
C GLN A 38 4.18 5.57 -17.16
N LEU A 39 3.05 5.06 -16.68
CA LEU A 39 1.74 5.65 -16.90
C LEU A 39 1.46 6.83 -15.94
N LEU A 40 1.93 6.77 -14.69
CA LEU A 40 1.66 7.79 -13.69
C LEU A 40 2.14 9.20 -14.10
N PRO A 41 3.38 9.40 -14.59
CA PRO A 41 3.82 10.72 -15.08
C PRO A 41 2.96 11.24 -16.25
N GLU A 42 2.54 10.34 -17.14
CA GLU A 42 1.66 10.71 -18.26
C GLU A 42 0.29 11.18 -17.76
N VAL A 43 -0.30 10.43 -16.82
CA VAL A 43 -1.58 10.79 -16.18
C VAL A 43 -1.48 12.14 -15.47
N ASN A 44 -0.43 12.36 -14.67
CA ASN A 44 -0.20 13.65 -14.00
C ASN A 44 -0.14 14.81 -15.00
N SER A 45 0.59 14.62 -16.11
CA SER A 45 0.70 15.62 -17.18
C SER A 45 -0.65 15.91 -17.83
N ARG A 46 -1.45 14.87 -18.10
CA ARG A 46 -2.79 15.00 -18.68
C ARG A 46 -3.77 15.68 -17.73
N ILE A 47 -3.76 15.35 -16.44
CA ILE A 47 -4.55 16.07 -15.42
C ILE A 47 -4.19 17.56 -15.45
N ALA A 48 -2.90 17.89 -15.41
CA ALA A 48 -2.45 19.29 -15.47
C ALA A 48 -2.90 19.99 -16.76
N ALA A 49 -2.87 19.30 -17.91
CA ALA A 49 -3.35 19.85 -19.18
C ALA A 49 -4.86 20.13 -19.16
N VAL A 50 -5.69 19.26 -18.58
CA VAL A 50 -7.13 19.45 -18.44
C VAL A 50 -7.42 20.72 -17.62
N TYR A 51 -6.72 20.91 -16.51
CA TYR A 51 -6.85 22.12 -15.68
C TYR A 51 -6.45 23.39 -16.46
N ARG A 52 -5.33 23.37 -17.18
CA ARG A 52 -4.92 24.52 -18.01
C ARG A 52 -5.95 24.85 -19.08
N LYS A 53 -6.52 23.84 -19.75
CA LYS A 53 -7.59 24.01 -20.74
C LYS A 53 -8.83 24.69 -20.13
N ALA A 54 -9.13 24.38 -18.87
CA ALA A 54 -10.22 24.99 -18.11
C ALA A 54 -9.90 26.41 -17.60
N GLY A 55 -8.69 26.93 -17.82
CA GLY A 55 -8.24 28.20 -17.23
C GLY A 55 -7.95 28.12 -15.72
N LEU A 56 -7.76 26.91 -15.18
CA LEU A 56 -7.51 26.65 -13.77
C LEU A 56 -6.01 26.43 -13.50
N LYS A 57 -5.58 26.67 -12.25
CA LYS A 57 -4.24 26.31 -11.80
C LYS A 57 -4.10 24.79 -11.72
N PRO A 58 -3.08 24.16 -12.34
CA PRO A 58 -2.86 22.72 -12.22
C PRO A 58 -2.73 22.26 -10.76
N PRO A 59 -3.23 21.07 -10.41
CA PRO A 59 -3.04 20.51 -9.08
C PRO A 59 -1.56 20.22 -8.83
N GLY A 60 -1.13 20.36 -7.58
CA GLY A 60 0.20 19.95 -7.15
C GLY A 60 0.42 18.43 -7.27
N VAL A 61 1.69 18.03 -7.21
CA VAL A 61 2.11 16.63 -7.11
C VAL A 61 2.76 16.40 -5.75
N HIS A 62 2.62 15.20 -5.20
CA HIS A 62 3.26 14.80 -3.95
C HIS A 62 4.16 13.61 -4.21
N SER A 63 5.37 13.66 -3.64
CA SER A 63 6.30 12.55 -3.64
C SER A 63 5.80 11.44 -2.69
N VAL A 64 5.60 10.24 -3.23
CA VAL A 64 5.25 9.02 -2.50
C VAL A 64 6.40 8.03 -2.66
N ASP A 65 7.01 7.63 -1.56
CA ASP A 65 8.07 6.60 -1.57
C ASP A 65 7.44 5.21 -1.39
N ILE A 66 7.48 4.40 -2.45
CA ILE A 66 6.86 3.07 -2.50
C ILE A 66 7.39 2.17 -1.37
N LEU A 67 8.68 2.27 -1.03
CA LEU A 67 9.27 1.39 -0.01
C LEU A 67 9.01 1.88 1.41
N LYS A 68 9.02 3.20 1.64
CA LYS A 68 8.63 3.77 2.95
C LYS A 68 7.17 3.53 3.26
N THR A 69 6.30 3.61 2.26
CA THR A 69 4.87 3.37 2.43
C THR A 69 4.54 1.93 2.82
N ALA A 70 5.40 0.98 2.46
CA ALA A 70 5.35 -0.39 2.94
C ALA A 70 5.89 -0.57 4.39
N GLY A 71 6.36 0.51 5.02
CA GLY A 71 6.85 0.52 6.40
C GLY A 71 8.35 0.29 6.54
N VAL A 72 9.14 0.53 5.49
CA VAL A 72 10.58 0.24 5.46
C VAL A 72 11.46 1.47 5.72
N VAL A 73 12.60 1.20 6.38
CA VAL A 73 13.62 2.05 7.03
C VAL A 73 13.86 3.45 6.40
N ASP A 74 14.05 4.45 7.26
CA ASP A 74 14.29 5.85 6.91
C ASP A 74 15.61 6.16 6.16
N GLN A 75 16.49 5.17 5.96
CA GLN A 75 17.88 5.36 5.53
C GLN A 75 18.17 5.08 4.05
N MET A 76 17.16 4.91 3.20
CA MET A 76 17.36 4.65 1.77
C MET A 76 17.49 5.93 0.92
N SER A 77 18.34 5.87 -0.11
CA SER A 77 18.46 6.90 -1.15
C SER A 77 17.14 6.97 -1.94
N LYS A 78 16.55 8.17 -1.98
CA LYS A 78 15.14 8.42 -2.36
C LYS A 78 14.83 8.33 -3.86
N ALA A 79 15.83 8.27 -4.74
CA ALA A 79 15.60 8.61 -6.15
C ALA A 79 14.79 7.54 -6.92
N ASP A 80 14.96 6.26 -6.61
CA ASP A 80 14.45 5.18 -7.47
C ASP A 80 13.16 4.52 -6.95
N SER A 81 12.74 4.80 -5.70
CA SER A 81 11.48 4.31 -5.12
C SER A 81 10.39 5.39 -5.00
N VAL A 82 10.70 6.64 -5.31
CA VAL A 82 9.78 7.77 -5.21
C VAL A 82 9.02 7.98 -6.50
N VAL A 83 7.71 8.16 -6.37
CA VAL A 83 6.81 8.54 -7.46
C VAL A 83 6.09 9.84 -7.13
N GLU A 84 5.91 10.68 -8.13
CA GLU A 84 5.12 11.91 -8.01
C GLU A 84 3.65 11.60 -8.32
N VAL A 85 2.74 11.88 -7.38
CA VAL A 85 1.31 11.60 -7.54
C VAL A 85 0.54 12.92 -7.50
N SER A 86 -0.23 13.20 -8.56
CA SER A 86 -1.11 14.38 -8.57
C SER A 86 -2.08 14.35 -7.40
N LYS A 87 -2.32 15.51 -6.77
CA LYS A 87 -3.28 15.65 -5.68
C LYS A 87 -4.67 15.12 -6.02
N VAL A 88 -5.11 15.26 -7.27
CA VAL A 88 -6.40 14.71 -7.73
C VAL A 88 -6.42 13.19 -7.56
N LEU A 89 -5.32 12.50 -7.86
CA LEU A 89 -5.19 11.05 -7.65
C LEU A 89 -5.08 10.69 -6.17
N LEU A 90 -4.46 11.52 -5.33
CA LEU A 90 -4.41 11.32 -3.87
C LEU A 90 -5.79 11.43 -3.22
N ASP A 91 -6.68 12.19 -3.83
CA ASP A 91 -8.08 12.30 -3.41
C ASP A 91 -8.94 11.11 -3.83
N ILE A 92 -8.48 10.31 -4.79
CA ILE A 92 -9.09 9.03 -5.13
C ILE A 92 -8.80 8.05 -3.98
N GLY A 93 -9.83 7.78 -3.18
CA GLY A 93 -9.71 7.05 -1.92
C GLY A 93 -8.98 5.71 -2.07
N GLY A 94 -7.90 5.55 -1.30
CA GLY A 94 -7.10 4.32 -1.25
C GLY A 94 -5.82 4.34 -2.11
N MET A 95 -5.65 5.29 -3.03
CA MET A 95 -4.48 5.34 -3.95
C MET A 95 -3.15 5.10 -3.26
N VAL A 96 -2.87 5.85 -2.19
CA VAL A 96 -1.58 5.76 -1.50
C VAL A 96 -1.41 4.43 -0.76
N ALA A 97 -2.47 3.93 -0.12
CA ALA A 97 -2.46 2.58 0.45
C ALA A 97 -2.21 1.52 -0.62
N THR A 98 -2.78 1.67 -1.81
CA THR A 98 -2.58 0.73 -2.91
C THR A 98 -1.16 0.77 -3.47
N VAL A 99 -0.53 1.94 -3.54
CA VAL A 99 0.86 2.10 -4.02
C VAL A 99 1.85 1.26 -3.20
N SER A 100 1.61 1.07 -1.91
CA SER A 100 2.47 0.21 -1.08
C SER A 100 2.50 -1.26 -1.53
N TYR A 101 1.47 -1.75 -2.23
CA TYR A 101 1.47 -3.11 -2.79
C TYR A 101 2.40 -3.27 -4.00
N LEU A 102 2.94 -2.16 -4.53
CA LEU A 102 4.02 -2.20 -5.51
C LEU A 102 5.37 -2.57 -4.86
N ALA A 103 5.50 -2.51 -3.54
CA ALA A 103 6.79 -2.66 -2.85
C ALA A 103 7.52 -3.97 -3.16
N PRO A 104 6.88 -5.17 -3.21
CA PRO A 104 7.59 -6.38 -3.62
C PRO A 104 8.21 -6.30 -5.01
N ALA A 105 7.44 -5.77 -5.97
CA ALA A 105 7.85 -5.61 -7.35
C ALA A 105 8.95 -4.54 -7.51
N ALA A 106 8.76 -3.37 -6.91
CA ALA A 106 9.73 -2.29 -6.90
C ALA A 106 11.06 -2.77 -6.29
N THR A 107 11.00 -3.48 -5.16
CA THR A 107 12.20 -4.03 -4.51
C THR A 107 12.94 -5.00 -5.43
N ALA A 108 12.21 -5.91 -6.08
CA ALA A 108 12.79 -6.84 -7.05
C ALA A 108 13.50 -6.12 -8.20
N MET A 109 12.84 -5.11 -8.78
CA MET A 109 13.40 -4.31 -9.87
C MET A 109 14.65 -3.54 -9.44
N LEU A 110 14.64 -2.94 -8.24
CA LEU A 110 15.78 -2.18 -7.73
C LEU A 110 16.99 -3.07 -7.42
N VAL A 111 16.77 -4.30 -6.95
CA VAL A 111 17.86 -5.28 -6.78
C VAL A 111 18.44 -5.67 -8.15
N GLU A 112 17.60 -5.91 -9.14
CA GLU A 112 18.03 -6.29 -10.50
C GLU A 112 18.84 -5.21 -11.20
N THR A 113 18.52 -3.94 -10.97
CA THR A 113 19.31 -2.81 -11.50
C THR A 113 20.55 -2.49 -10.68
N GLY A 114 20.71 -3.12 -9.51
CA GLY A 114 21.78 -2.81 -8.56
C GLY A 114 21.57 -1.50 -7.79
N ALA A 115 20.39 -0.88 -7.91
CA ALA A 115 20.02 0.32 -7.16
C ALA A 115 19.73 0.04 -5.68
N LEU A 116 19.44 -1.23 -5.33
CA LEU A 116 19.23 -1.67 -3.97
C LEU A 116 20.09 -2.88 -3.61
N GLU A 117 20.82 -2.77 -2.50
CA GLU A 117 21.60 -3.88 -1.97
C GLU A 117 20.70 -5.03 -1.49
N ALA A 118 21.14 -6.27 -1.72
CA ALA A 118 20.38 -7.46 -1.38
C ALA A 118 20.00 -7.53 0.11
N GLU A 119 20.85 -7.06 1.03
CA GLU A 119 20.54 -7.04 2.47
C GLU A 119 19.39 -6.08 2.81
N THR A 120 19.40 -4.89 2.20
CA THR A 120 18.30 -3.93 2.37
C THR A 120 17.02 -4.47 1.75
N ALA A 121 17.11 -5.07 0.56
CA ALA A 121 15.96 -5.74 -0.06
C ALA A 121 15.42 -6.90 0.78
N ALA A 122 16.26 -7.64 1.51
CA ALA A 122 15.82 -8.70 2.43
C ALA A 122 14.98 -8.11 3.55
N THR A 123 15.41 -6.98 4.10
CA THR A 123 14.69 -6.25 5.13
C THR A 123 13.35 -5.74 4.62
N VAL A 124 13.31 -5.14 3.41
CA VAL A 124 12.06 -4.70 2.77
C VAL A 124 11.11 -5.88 2.60
N MET A 125 11.57 -6.95 1.95
CA MET A 125 10.72 -8.08 1.63
C MET A 125 10.27 -8.82 2.88
N ALA A 126 11.13 -8.96 3.90
CA ALA A 126 10.72 -9.52 5.18
C ALA A 126 9.63 -8.68 5.86
N THR A 127 9.75 -7.34 5.78
CA THR A 127 8.75 -6.41 6.30
C THR A 127 7.43 -6.50 5.55
N VAL A 128 7.44 -6.77 4.24
CA VAL A 128 6.23 -6.86 3.39
C VAL A 128 5.62 -8.27 3.37
N MET A 129 6.43 -9.30 3.57
CA MET A 129 6.00 -10.69 3.55
C MET A 129 5.72 -11.27 4.93
N GLY A 130 6.18 -10.63 6.00
CA GLY A 130 5.91 -11.05 7.38
C GLY A 130 6.74 -12.26 7.81
N SER A 131 7.88 -12.50 7.14
CA SER A 131 8.80 -13.57 7.49
C SER A 131 10.23 -13.22 7.09
N GLU A 132 11.21 -13.70 7.85
CA GLU A 132 12.63 -13.45 7.56
C GLU A 132 13.04 -14.04 6.20
N LEU A 133 13.72 -13.22 5.40
CA LEU A 133 14.38 -13.61 4.16
C LEU A 133 15.90 -13.59 4.36
N THR A 134 16.58 -14.61 3.83
CA THR A 134 18.04 -14.62 3.85
C THR A 134 18.60 -13.83 2.65
N VAL A 135 19.73 -13.16 2.81
CA VAL A 135 20.39 -12.40 1.73
C VAL A 135 20.70 -13.28 0.51
N GLY A 136 21.05 -14.55 0.75
CA GLY A 136 21.27 -15.55 -0.31
C GLY A 136 20.02 -15.86 -1.14
N ALA A 137 18.81 -15.68 -0.58
CA ALA A 137 17.55 -15.85 -1.29
C ALA A 137 17.31 -14.80 -2.37
N LEU A 138 17.85 -13.60 -2.17
CA LEU A 138 17.68 -12.49 -3.09
C LEU A 138 18.75 -12.46 -4.17
N ALA A 139 19.99 -12.81 -3.82
CA ALA A 139 21.11 -12.88 -4.76
C ALA A 139 20.92 -13.93 -5.87
N GLY A 140 20.13 -14.99 -5.62
CA GLY A 140 19.74 -15.98 -6.64
C GLY A 140 18.51 -15.59 -7.47
N GLY A 141 17.94 -14.40 -7.25
CA GLY A 141 16.58 -14.02 -7.63
C GLY A 141 15.59 -14.37 -6.52
N ILE A 142 14.75 -13.43 -6.10
CA ILE A 142 13.84 -13.47 -4.92
C ILE A 142 13.16 -14.82 -4.68
N VAL A 143 12.89 -15.58 -5.73
CA VAL A 143 12.15 -16.83 -5.66
C VAL A 143 13.03 -18.08 -5.64
N ALA A 144 14.29 -18.01 -6.09
CA ALA A 144 15.23 -19.13 -6.11
C ALA A 144 15.73 -19.52 -4.70
N GLY A 145 15.56 -18.68 -3.68
CA GLY A 145 15.97 -19.02 -2.32
C GLY A 145 14.94 -18.76 -1.22
N LEU A 146 13.64 -18.82 -1.54
CA LEU A 146 12.55 -18.71 -0.55
C LEU A 146 12.59 -19.71 0.60
N VAL A 147 13.56 -20.64 0.65
CA VAL A 147 13.71 -21.60 1.74
C VAL A 147 15.09 -21.49 2.38
N ALA A 148 15.13 -20.97 3.60
CA ALA A 148 16.31 -21.04 4.44
C ALA A 148 16.69 -22.53 4.64
N GLY A 149 17.77 -22.98 3.99
CA GLY A 149 18.26 -24.36 4.08
C GLY A 149 17.86 -25.32 2.95
N VAL A 150 17.06 -24.89 1.96
CA VAL A 150 16.85 -25.63 0.70
C VAL A 150 17.07 -24.67 -0.46
N VAL A 151 18.25 -24.76 -1.08
CA VAL A 151 18.55 -23.98 -2.28
C VAL A 151 17.72 -24.55 -3.44
N VAL A 152 16.68 -23.82 -3.86
CA VAL A 152 15.86 -24.13 -5.05
C VAL A 152 16.39 -23.29 -6.22
N VAL A 153 17.67 -23.45 -6.56
CA VAL A 153 18.21 -22.82 -7.76
C VAL A 153 17.73 -23.62 -8.98
N GLY A 154 17.31 -22.90 -10.02
CA GLY A 154 16.63 -23.42 -11.21
C GLY A 154 17.13 -24.79 -11.69
N ILE A 155 16.19 -25.71 -11.84
CA ILE A 155 16.30 -26.96 -12.62
C ILE A 155 17.31 -28.01 -12.09
N GLY A 156 18.03 -27.78 -10.98
CA GLY A 156 18.95 -28.78 -10.40
C GLY A 156 18.99 -28.75 -8.88
N PHE A 157 18.23 -29.63 -8.24
CA PHE A 157 18.17 -29.74 -6.78
C PHE A 157 19.54 -30.06 -6.16
N ALA A 158 20.07 -29.17 -5.31
CA ALA A 158 21.06 -29.54 -4.29
C ALA A 158 20.36 -30.08 -3.02
N ILE A 159 19.31 -30.90 -3.17
CA ILE A 159 18.59 -31.54 -2.05
C ILE A 159 19.27 -32.85 -1.63
N ASP A 160 20.20 -33.35 -2.43
CA ASP A 160 20.85 -34.65 -2.24
C ASP A 160 21.79 -34.72 -1.01
N ALA A 161 22.02 -33.60 -0.31
CA ALA A 161 22.85 -33.55 0.90
C ALA A 161 22.11 -33.93 2.20
N PHE A 162 20.78 -34.00 2.19
CA PHE A 162 19.99 -34.30 3.40
C PHE A 162 19.28 -35.65 3.26
N GLU A 163 19.31 -36.48 4.30
CA GLU A 163 18.60 -37.76 4.30
C GLU A 163 17.50 -37.79 5.37
N GLY A 164 16.41 -38.50 5.07
CA GLY A 164 15.40 -38.87 6.05
C GLY A 164 14.60 -37.71 6.67
N ALA A 165 14.60 -37.62 8.00
CA ALA A 165 13.81 -36.67 8.78
C ALA A 165 14.22 -35.22 8.53
N GLU A 166 15.51 -34.96 8.37
CA GLU A 166 16.04 -33.62 8.17
C GLU A 166 15.50 -33.03 6.85
N MET A 167 15.51 -33.83 5.78
CA MET A 167 14.91 -33.42 4.50
C MET A 167 13.42 -33.15 4.65
N ARG A 168 12.69 -34.00 5.37
CA ARG A 168 11.24 -33.81 5.60
C ARG A 168 10.98 -32.46 6.28
N ASP A 169 11.71 -32.15 7.35
CA ASP A 169 11.48 -30.96 8.16
C ASP A 169 11.85 -29.68 7.39
N LYS A 170 12.94 -29.71 6.62
CA LYS A 170 13.32 -28.62 5.70
C LYS A 170 12.29 -28.40 4.59
N LEU A 171 11.78 -29.47 3.97
CA LEU A 171 10.76 -29.36 2.94
C LEU A 171 9.44 -28.83 3.50
N ARG A 172 9.03 -29.26 4.69
CA ARG A 172 7.84 -28.73 5.38
C ARG A 172 7.98 -27.24 5.67
N HIS A 173 9.12 -26.84 6.21
CA HIS A 173 9.41 -25.44 6.46
C HIS A 173 9.36 -24.63 5.16
N GLY A 174 9.97 -25.13 4.08
CA GLY A 174 9.93 -24.48 2.79
C GLY A 174 8.53 -24.34 2.20
N ILE A 175 7.69 -25.38 2.31
CA ILE A 175 6.29 -25.32 1.87
C ILE A 175 5.54 -24.23 2.62
N HIS A 176 5.67 -24.18 3.95
CA HIS A 176 5.00 -23.15 4.76
C HIS A 176 5.43 -21.73 4.40
N GLN A 177 6.73 -21.52 4.11
CA GLN A 177 7.25 -20.23 3.68
C GLN A 177 6.76 -19.87 2.27
N ALA A 178 6.91 -20.79 1.32
CA ALA A 178 6.52 -20.57 -0.07
C ALA A 178 5.02 -20.29 -0.23
N ASP A 179 4.18 -20.95 0.56
CA ASP A 179 2.73 -20.72 0.55
C ASP A 179 2.36 -19.31 1.05
N GLN A 180 3.02 -18.84 2.12
CA GLN A 180 2.88 -17.46 2.61
C GLN A 180 3.34 -16.44 1.56
N TYR A 181 4.50 -16.65 0.96
CA TYR A 181 5.03 -15.76 -0.08
C TYR A 181 4.14 -15.71 -1.31
N ARG A 182 3.64 -16.87 -1.75
CA ARG A 182 2.71 -16.96 -2.88
C ARG A 182 1.46 -16.12 -2.65
N ALA A 183 0.87 -16.17 -1.45
CA ALA A 183 -0.31 -15.37 -1.12
C ALA A 183 -0.03 -13.86 -1.12
N VAL A 184 1.08 -13.42 -0.51
CA VAL A 184 1.49 -12.01 -0.52
C VAL A 184 1.73 -11.52 -1.95
N LEU A 185 2.44 -12.30 -2.76
CA LEU A 185 2.77 -11.91 -4.14
C LEU A 185 1.57 -11.93 -5.07
N MET A 186 0.61 -12.85 -4.88
CA MET A 186 -0.66 -12.81 -5.60
C MET A 186 -1.43 -11.54 -5.25
N MET A 187 -1.54 -11.18 -3.97
CA MET A 187 -2.21 -9.93 -3.58
C MET A 187 -1.51 -8.70 -4.16
N ALA A 188 -0.17 -8.67 -4.10
CA ALA A 188 0.62 -7.59 -4.68
C ALA A 188 0.37 -7.47 -6.18
N LYS A 189 0.39 -8.59 -6.92
CA LYS A 189 0.06 -8.65 -8.35
C LYS A 189 -1.33 -8.05 -8.61
N GLU A 190 -2.39 -8.61 -8.03
CA GLU A 190 -3.77 -8.23 -8.35
C GLU A 190 -4.01 -6.73 -8.05
N LYS A 191 -3.50 -6.24 -6.91
CA LYS A 191 -3.63 -4.81 -6.58
C LYS A 191 -2.79 -3.90 -7.47
N SER A 192 -1.62 -4.35 -7.93
CA SER A 192 -0.79 -3.59 -8.86
C SER A 192 -1.46 -3.46 -10.23
N VAL A 193 -2.08 -4.53 -10.72
CA VAL A 193 -2.84 -4.52 -11.99
C VAL A 193 -4.02 -3.57 -11.89
N ALA A 194 -4.86 -3.71 -10.86
CA ALA A 194 -6.02 -2.83 -10.67
C ALA A 194 -5.62 -1.34 -10.50
N LEU A 195 -4.43 -1.08 -9.95
CA LEU A 195 -3.86 0.27 -9.85
C LEU A 195 -3.50 0.85 -11.23
N VAL A 196 -2.91 0.05 -12.12
CA VAL A 196 -2.64 0.42 -13.51
C VAL A 196 -3.94 0.68 -14.26
N ASP A 197 -4.95 -0.17 -14.09
CA ASP A 197 -6.26 0.01 -14.72
C ASP A 197 -6.94 1.30 -14.25
N MET A 198 -6.80 1.64 -12.97
CA MET A 198 -7.25 2.93 -12.44
C MET A 198 -6.58 4.10 -13.16
N LEU A 199 -5.24 4.08 -13.32
CA LEU A 199 -4.52 5.12 -14.03
C LEU A 199 -4.93 5.20 -15.51
N GLN A 200 -5.19 4.07 -16.17
CA GLN A 200 -5.63 4.02 -17.55
C GLN A 200 -7.05 4.61 -17.72
N ALA A 201 -7.95 4.35 -16.76
CA ALA A 201 -9.27 4.95 -16.73
C ALA A 201 -9.21 6.47 -16.53
N VAL A 202 -8.34 6.95 -15.63
CA VAL A 202 -8.11 8.39 -15.44
C VAL A 202 -7.52 9.02 -16.70
N LYS A 203 -6.51 8.40 -17.30
CA LYS A 203 -5.91 8.84 -18.58
C LYS A 203 -6.99 9.04 -19.65
N THR A 204 -7.83 8.02 -19.85
CA THR A 204 -8.90 8.01 -20.85
C THR A 204 -9.93 9.10 -20.59
N THR A 205 -10.23 9.36 -19.32
CA THR A 205 -11.09 10.45 -18.88
C THR A 205 -10.48 11.81 -19.23
N CYS A 206 -9.20 12.02 -18.90
CA CYS A 206 -8.50 13.26 -19.26
C CYS A 206 -8.45 13.47 -20.77
N ASP A 207 -8.21 12.42 -21.54
CA ASP A 207 -8.18 12.47 -23.01
C ASP A 207 -9.53 12.93 -23.58
N SER A 208 -10.62 12.40 -23.03
CA SER A 208 -11.98 12.79 -23.39
C SER A 208 -12.28 14.25 -23.03
N LEU A 209 -11.85 14.71 -21.85
CA LEU A 209 -12.03 16.11 -21.42
C LEU A 209 -11.20 17.07 -22.28
N LEU A 210 -9.98 16.69 -22.65
CA LEU A 210 -9.12 17.48 -23.55
C LEU A 210 -9.69 17.57 -24.97
N ALA A 211 -10.45 16.58 -25.43
CA ALA A 211 -11.15 16.63 -26.72
C ALA A 211 -12.51 17.35 -26.65
N SER A 212 -13.12 17.48 -25.46
CA SER A 212 -14.47 18.03 -25.31
C SER A 212 -14.57 19.55 -25.59
N HIS A 213 -15.76 20.03 -25.93
CA HIS A 213 -16.05 21.47 -26.06
C HIS A 213 -16.85 22.05 -24.89
N ILE A 214 -16.98 21.29 -23.80
CA ILE A 214 -17.73 21.73 -22.63
C ILE A 214 -16.91 22.71 -21.80
N THR A 215 -17.60 23.62 -21.11
CA THR A 215 -16.99 24.45 -20.07
C THR A 215 -16.63 23.55 -18.88
N LEU A 216 -15.36 23.49 -18.55
CA LEU A 216 -14.83 22.68 -17.46
C LEU A 216 -14.69 23.54 -16.20
N SER A 217 -15.24 23.07 -15.08
CA SER A 217 -14.90 23.55 -13.74
C SER A 217 -14.09 22.49 -13.00
N GLU A 218 -13.40 22.89 -11.94
CA GLU A 218 -12.63 21.97 -11.09
C GLU A 218 -13.49 20.79 -10.62
N ALA A 219 -14.68 21.07 -10.10
CA ALA A 219 -15.62 20.06 -9.63
C ALA A 219 -16.06 19.08 -10.74
N ILE A 220 -16.23 19.55 -11.98
CA ILE A 220 -16.58 18.65 -13.10
C ILE A 220 -15.42 17.72 -13.43
N ILE A 221 -14.20 18.26 -13.50
CA ILE A 221 -12.99 17.48 -13.83
C ILE A 221 -12.81 16.35 -12.83
N GLU A 222 -12.85 16.68 -11.54
CA GLU A 222 -12.61 15.70 -10.48
C GLU A 222 -13.73 14.70 -10.34
N ASN A 223 -15.00 15.12 -10.42
CA ASN A 223 -16.13 14.18 -10.34
C ASN A 223 -16.06 13.15 -11.48
N LEU A 224 -15.67 13.56 -12.69
CA LEU A 224 -15.54 12.62 -13.81
C LEU A 224 -14.34 11.69 -13.64
N ILE A 225 -13.20 12.21 -13.18
CA ILE A 225 -12.02 11.40 -12.86
C ILE A 225 -12.37 10.37 -11.77
N GLN A 226 -12.96 10.81 -10.65
CA GLN A 226 -13.33 9.94 -9.53
C GLN A 226 -14.38 8.91 -9.95
N LYS A 227 -15.42 9.33 -10.68
CA LYS A 227 -16.46 8.43 -11.18
C LYS A 227 -15.90 7.32 -12.06
N ASN A 228 -14.98 7.65 -12.97
CA ASN A 228 -14.42 6.70 -13.90
C ASN A 228 -13.31 5.83 -13.28
N ALA A 229 -12.63 6.31 -12.23
CA ALA A 229 -11.72 5.52 -11.41
C ALA A 229 -12.44 4.55 -10.46
N LEU A 230 -13.70 4.85 -10.09
CA LEU A 230 -14.45 4.09 -9.08
C LEU A 230 -14.53 2.57 -9.32
N PRO A 231 -14.71 2.04 -10.56
CA PRO A 231 -14.70 0.61 -10.79
C PRO A 231 -13.39 -0.06 -10.35
N ALA A 232 -12.24 0.50 -10.74
CA ALA A 232 -10.93 -0.01 -10.35
C ALA A 232 -10.70 0.10 -8.84
N ILE A 233 -11.18 1.16 -8.18
CA ILE A 233 -11.13 1.27 -6.72
C ILE A 233 -11.94 0.15 -6.04
N LYS A 234 -13.13 -0.16 -6.56
CA LYS A 234 -13.96 -1.23 -6.02
C LYS A 234 -13.30 -2.59 -6.18
N GLU A 235 -12.62 -2.80 -7.30
CA GLU A 235 -11.82 -4.00 -7.54
C GLU A 235 -10.65 -4.09 -6.56
N ILE A 236 -9.90 -3.00 -6.36
CA ILE A 236 -8.85 -2.90 -5.34
C ILE A 236 -9.39 -3.25 -3.95
N ASP A 237 -10.55 -2.70 -3.57
CA ASP A 237 -11.18 -2.95 -2.27
C ASP A 237 -11.68 -4.40 -2.13
N ALA A 238 -12.09 -5.04 -3.23
CA ALA A 238 -12.54 -6.44 -3.28
C ALA A 238 -11.38 -7.45 -3.17
N ILE A 239 -10.16 -7.06 -3.54
CA ILE A 239 -8.96 -7.89 -3.35
C ILE A 239 -8.62 -7.92 -1.86
N THR A 240 -9.13 -8.94 -1.18
CA THR A 240 -8.93 -9.20 0.24
C THR A 240 -8.07 -10.43 0.46
N LYS A 241 -7.59 -10.63 1.68
CA LYS A 241 -6.86 -11.85 2.07
C LYS A 241 -7.69 -13.10 1.76
N ASP A 242 -8.95 -13.11 2.16
CA ASP A 242 -9.80 -14.30 2.04
C ASP A 242 -10.07 -14.64 0.58
N GLU A 243 -10.25 -13.62 -0.27
CA GLU A 243 -10.44 -13.82 -1.72
C GLU A 243 -9.19 -14.41 -2.36
N VAL A 244 -8.01 -13.83 -2.10
CA VAL A 244 -6.72 -14.35 -2.62
C VAL A 244 -6.50 -15.80 -2.18
N LEU A 245 -6.80 -16.13 -0.93
CA LEU A 245 -6.67 -17.51 -0.43
C LEU A 245 -7.69 -18.46 -1.08
N SER A 246 -8.92 -18.00 -1.33
CA SER A 246 -9.92 -18.75 -2.07
C SER A 246 -9.45 -19.08 -3.49
N ASP A 247 -8.88 -18.10 -4.19
CA ASP A 247 -8.36 -18.27 -5.53
C ASP A 247 -7.17 -19.24 -5.59
N LEU A 248 -6.25 -19.14 -4.62
CA LEU A 248 -5.13 -20.09 -4.51
C LEU A 248 -5.63 -21.52 -4.24
N VAL A 249 -6.63 -21.69 -3.38
CA VAL A 249 -7.25 -23.00 -3.13
C VAL A 249 -7.93 -23.53 -4.40
N HIS A 250 -8.59 -22.68 -5.18
CA HIS A 250 -9.18 -23.06 -6.45
C HIS A 250 -8.09 -23.47 -7.47
N LEU A 251 -7.00 -22.71 -7.55
CA LEU A 251 -5.85 -23.00 -8.39
C LEU A 251 -5.25 -24.38 -8.07
N ASP A 252 -4.99 -24.65 -6.78
CA ASP A 252 -4.45 -25.91 -6.30
C ASP A 252 -5.38 -27.10 -6.58
N LYS A 253 -6.69 -26.91 -6.38
CA LYS A 253 -7.70 -27.93 -6.72
C LYS A 253 -7.72 -28.22 -8.22
N SER A 254 -7.66 -27.18 -9.06
CA SER A 254 -7.70 -27.32 -10.52
C SER A 254 -6.50 -28.12 -11.06
N ARG A 255 -5.33 -27.97 -10.42
CA ARG A 255 -4.08 -28.68 -10.75
C ARG A 255 -3.96 -30.04 -10.09
N LYS A 256 -4.88 -30.39 -9.17
CA LYS A 256 -4.81 -31.60 -8.31
C LYS A 256 -3.51 -31.63 -7.48
N SER A 257 -3.10 -30.47 -6.98
CA SER A 257 -1.89 -30.28 -6.19
C SER A 257 -1.91 -31.11 -4.90
N TRP A 258 -0.72 -31.47 -4.41
CA TRP A 258 -0.57 -32.10 -3.10
C TRP A 258 -0.48 -31.03 -2.01
N THR A 259 -1.49 -30.91 -1.17
CA THR A 259 -1.65 -29.78 -0.22
C THR A 259 -1.64 -30.18 1.26
N LYS A 260 -1.24 -31.42 1.57
CA LYS A 260 -1.37 -31.98 2.94
C LYS A 260 -0.57 -31.24 4.01
N GLU A 261 0.42 -30.46 3.62
CA GLU A 261 1.30 -29.72 4.51
C GLU A 261 1.35 -28.24 4.19
N ASP A 262 0.36 -27.74 3.44
CA ASP A 262 0.21 -26.31 3.27
C ASP A 262 -0.31 -25.69 4.58
N LYS A 263 -0.04 -24.39 4.77
CA LYS A 263 -0.62 -23.68 5.90
C LYS A 263 -2.12 -23.48 5.64
N SER A 264 -2.92 -23.53 6.70
CA SER A 264 -4.33 -23.19 6.58
C SER A 264 -4.48 -21.66 6.47
N GLY A 265 -5.51 -21.15 5.77
CA GLY A 265 -5.66 -19.72 5.48
C GLY A 265 -5.62 -18.77 6.70
N HIS A 266 -5.85 -19.29 7.91
CA HIS A 266 -5.71 -18.53 9.15
C HIS A 266 -4.25 -18.26 9.55
N ASP A 267 -3.30 -19.08 9.12
CA ASP A 267 -1.87 -19.04 9.50
C ASP A 267 -0.99 -18.17 8.58
N ILE A 268 -1.57 -17.64 7.49
CA ILE A 268 -0.90 -16.75 6.55
C ILE A 268 -1.12 -15.31 7.01
N GLU A 269 -0.10 -14.66 7.56
CA GLU A 269 -0.17 -13.24 7.88
C GLU A 269 0.11 -12.41 6.62
N LEU A 270 -0.94 -11.81 6.05
CA LEU A 270 -0.76 -10.76 5.04
C LEU A 270 -0.62 -9.43 5.78
N ILE A 271 0.48 -8.73 5.53
CA ILE A 271 0.65 -7.38 6.07
C ILE A 271 -0.36 -6.48 5.41
N ASN A 272 -1.30 -5.98 6.22
CA ASN A 272 -2.02 -4.78 5.85
C ASN A 272 -0.99 -3.65 5.80
N PRO A 273 -0.80 -2.98 4.66
CA PRO A 273 0.16 -1.89 4.60
C PRO A 273 -0.15 -0.87 5.68
N LYS A 274 0.92 -0.37 6.31
CA LYS A 274 0.78 0.69 7.32
C LYS A 274 -0.02 1.83 6.68
N PRO A 275 -0.96 2.45 7.40
CA PRO A 275 -1.76 3.50 6.80
C PRO A 275 -0.87 4.70 6.49
N ILE A 276 -0.87 5.17 5.25
CA ILE A 276 0.07 6.20 4.80
C ILE A 276 -0.54 7.57 4.96
N TYR A 277 0.26 8.47 5.50
CA TYR A 277 -0.04 9.88 5.65
C TYR A 277 0.01 10.57 4.30
N VAL A 278 -1.08 11.22 3.95
CA VAL A 278 -1.08 12.23 2.89
C VAL A 278 -1.64 13.50 3.51
N THR A 279 -0.76 14.47 3.78
CA THR A 279 -1.23 15.85 3.96
C THR A 279 -1.76 16.29 2.62
N VAL A 280 -3.06 16.57 2.53
CA VAL A 280 -3.66 17.03 1.29
C VAL A 280 -3.78 18.55 1.33
N ASP A 281 -2.95 19.22 0.54
CA ASP A 281 -2.95 20.67 0.35
C ASP A 281 -4.19 21.12 -0.42
N THR A 282 -5.34 21.19 0.26
CA THR A 282 -6.59 21.71 -0.34
C THR A 282 -6.72 23.19 -0.13
N PRO A 283 -6.81 24.06 -1.18
CA PRO A 283 -7.45 25.34 -0.96
C PRO A 283 -8.87 25.05 -0.47
N ILE A 284 -9.25 25.67 0.64
CA ILE A 284 -10.57 25.54 1.29
C ILE A 284 -11.66 26.02 0.32
N SER A 285 -12.08 25.14 -0.60
CA SER A 285 -13.48 25.10 -1.01
C SER A 285 -14.18 24.22 0.02
N ILE A 286 -14.99 24.86 0.86
CA ILE A 286 -15.81 24.28 1.94
C ILE A 286 -16.62 23.05 1.47
N VAL A 287 -16.79 22.89 0.16
CA VAL A 287 -17.44 21.78 -0.54
C VAL A 287 -16.83 20.38 -0.27
N ARG A 288 -15.58 20.25 0.21
CA ARG A 288 -14.93 18.93 0.40
C ARG A 288 -14.68 18.47 1.83
N MET A 289 -14.87 19.33 2.84
CA MET A 289 -14.79 18.86 4.22
C MET A 289 -16.10 18.12 4.56
N PRO A 290 -16.03 16.92 5.17
CA PRO A 290 -17.24 16.32 5.71
C PRO A 290 -17.85 17.26 6.76
N ALA A 291 -19.16 17.17 6.97
CA ALA A 291 -19.84 18.03 7.94
C ALA A 291 -19.36 17.70 9.36
N PHE A 292 -18.74 18.67 10.03
CA PHE A 292 -18.26 18.47 11.40
C PHE A 292 -19.44 18.44 12.38
N PRO A 293 -19.42 17.56 13.40
CA PRO A 293 -20.41 17.57 14.46
C PRO A 293 -20.54 18.94 15.13
N SER A 294 -21.72 19.22 15.69
CA SER A 294 -21.97 20.47 16.41
C SER A 294 -20.97 20.67 17.55
N GLY A 295 -20.58 21.93 17.78
CA GLY A 295 -19.57 22.30 18.77
C GLY A 295 -18.12 22.14 18.31
N LEU A 296 -17.89 21.72 17.06
CA LEU A 296 -16.56 21.62 16.45
C LEU A 296 -16.41 22.61 15.29
N LYS A 297 -15.17 23.04 15.04
CA LYS A 297 -14.78 23.89 13.93
C LYS A 297 -13.49 23.40 13.27
N PRO A 298 -13.39 23.46 11.92
CA PRO A 298 -12.15 23.21 11.22
C PRO A 298 -11.25 24.44 11.36
N VAL A 299 -10.18 24.33 12.16
CA VAL A 299 -9.14 25.38 12.24
C VAL A 299 -7.78 24.72 12.08
N ALA A 300 -7.07 25.09 11.02
CA ALA A 300 -5.69 24.70 10.77
C ALA A 300 -4.76 25.92 10.81
N LEU A 301 -3.51 25.76 11.24
CA LEU A 301 -2.53 26.85 11.37
C LEU A 301 -1.47 26.77 10.27
N VAL A 302 -1.00 27.91 9.78
CA VAL A 302 0.19 27.98 8.89
C VAL A 302 1.47 27.61 9.66
N ASN A 303 1.52 28.00 10.92
CA ASN A 303 2.67 27.84 11.81
C ASN A 303 2.15 27.62 13.23
N PRO A 304 2.74 26.68 14.01
CA PRO A 304 2.20 26.31 15.32
C PRO A 304 2.33 27.43 16.35
N ASP A 305 3.26 28.37 16.15
CA ASP A 305 3.55 29.48 17.05
C ASP A 305 2.77 30.75 16.67
N LYS A 306 1.96 30.70 15.60
CA LYS A 306 1.13 31.81 15.12
C LYS A 306 -0.32 31.38 14.97
N LEU A 307 -1.26 32.31 15.18
CA LEU A 307 -2.70 32.07 15.02
C LEU A 307 -3.21 32.35 13.61
N ALA A 308 -2.31 32.43 12.62
CA ALA A 308 -2.71 32.59 11.23
C ALA A 308 -3.29 31.27 10.72
N GLU A 309 -4.54 31.31 10.24
CA GLU A 309 -5.20 30.15 9.65
C GLU A 309 -4.53 29.77 8.33
N ALA A 310 -4.35 28.47 8.12
CA ALA A 310 -3.84 27.95 6.86
C ALA A 310 -4.96 27.87 5.83
N ASP A 311 -4.58 28.10 4.57
CA ASP A 311 -5.45 27.81 3.42
C ASP A 311 -5.63 26.30 3.18
N GLU A 312 -4.91 25.46 3.95
CA GLU A 312 -4.82 24.01 3.82
C GLU A 312 -5.14 23.31 5.15
N TYR A 313 -5.76 22.13 5.07
CA TYR A 313 -6.15 21.35 6.25
C TYR A 313 -5.41 20.00 6.33
N PRO A 314 -4.67 19.73 7.42
CA PRO A 314 -4.05 18.42 7.62
C PRO A 314 -5.10 17.32 7.82
N VAL A 315 -5.02 16.28 6.99
CA VAL A 315 -5.89 15.10 7.05
C VAL A 315 -5.00 13.87 7.08
N LEU A 316 -5.34 12.89 7.91
CA LEU A 316 -4.73 11.57 7.81
C LEU A 316 -5.67 10.68 6.99
N LYS A 317 -5.18 10.06 5.91
CA LYS A 317 -5.98 9.14 5.09
C LYS A 317 -5.47 7.71 5.27
N THR A 318 -6.39 6.77 5.18
CA THR A 318 -6.11 5.32 5.19
C THR A 318 -6.95 4.67 4.09
N ALA A 319 -6.76 3.38 3.83
CA ALA A 319 -7.60 2.66 2.86
C ALA A 319 -9.10 2.72 3.22
N LYS A 320 -9.43 2.77 4.52
CA LYS A 320 -10.81 2.66 5.03
C LYS A 320 -11.45 3.99 5.38
N ALA A 321 -10.65 4.94 5.90
CA ALA A 321 -11.18 6.16 6.48
C ALA A 321 -10.24 7.36 6.31
N SER A 322 -10.81 8.56 6.42
CA SER A 322 -10.10 9.84 6.58
C SER A 322 -10.28 10.35 8.01
N TYR A 323 -9.22 10.89 8.59
CA TYR A 323 -9.14 11.32 9.98
C TYR A 323 -8.85 12.82 10.03
N TRP A 324 -9.75 13.55 10.69
CA TRP A 324 -9.76 15.01 10.74
C TRP A 324 -9.68 15.46 12.20
N ALA A 325 -8.71 16.32 12.51
CA ALA A 325 -8.58 16.90 13.85
C ALA A 325 -9.36 18.21 13.92
N ALA A 326 -10.52 18.23 14.55
CA ALA A 326 -11.38 19.39 14.70
C ALA A 326 -11.17 20.08 16.05
N SER A 327 -11.13 21.41 16.06
CA SER A 327 -11.06 22.18 17.31
C SER A 327 -12.46 22.43 17.88
N TYR A 328 -12.58 22.57 19.20
CA TYR A 328 -13.85 22.94 19.80
C TYR A 328 -14.15 24.44 19.63
N VAL A 329 -15.42 24.79 19.46
CA VAL A 329 -15.86 26.18 19.30
C VAL A 329 -15.65 27.03 20.56
N ASP A 330 -15.58 26.39 21.74
CA ASP A 330 -15.32 27.05 23.02
C ASP A 330 -13.82 27.30 23.30
N ASN A 331 -12.95 26.98 22.33
CA ASN A 331 -11.50 27.19 22.37
C ASN A 331 -10.78 26.46 23.51
N ARG A 332 -11.38 25.42 24.09
CA ARG A 332 -10.68 24.56 25.06
C ARG A 332 -9.41 23.96 24.44
N GLU A 333 -8.44 23.62 25.28
CA GLU A 333 -7.20 22.97 24.85
C GLU A 333 -7.43 21.47 24.57
N GLY A 334 -8.09 21.19 23.44
CA GLY A 334 -8.37 19.85 22.95
C GLY A 334 -8.81 19.86 21.49
N MET A 335 -8.74 18.70 20.85
CA MET A 335 -9.30 18.46 19.53
C MET A 335 -10.11 17.17 19.53
N ALA A 336 -11.18 17.16 18.74
CA ALA A 336 -11.87 15.93 18.38
C ALA A 336 -11.21 15.35 17.13
N ILE A 337 -10.72 14.11 17.20
CA ILE A 337 -10.27 13.36 16.02
C ILE A 337 -11.49 12.63 15.46
N LEU A 338 -11.82 12.88 14.20
CA LEU A 338 -13.03 12.40 13.53
C LEU A 338 -12.64 11.47 12.39
N ALA A 339 -13.10 10.22 12.42
CA ALA A 339 -12.95 9.28 11.32
C ALA A 339 -14.20 9.30 10.44
N TYR A 340 -14.01 9.45 9.13
CA TYR A 340 -15.07 9.38 8.12
C TYR A 340 -14.77 8.31 7.09
N ASP A 341 -15.80 7.64 6.59
CA ASP A 341 -15.69 6.73 5.45
C ASP A 341 -15.49 7.50 4.13
N LYS A 342 -15.36 6.76 3.01
CA LYS A 342 -15.23 7.33 1.66
C LYS A 342 -16.46 8.14 1.21
N ALA A 343 -17.63 7.95 1.83
CA ALA A 343 -18.86 8.68 1.55
C ALA A 343 -19.02 9.95 2.40
N GLY A 344 -18.09 10.21 3.33
CA GLY A 344 -18.18 11.33 4.26
C GLY A 344 -19.08 11.08 5.46
N THR A 345 -19.46 9.82 5.73
CA THR A 345 -20.19 9.42 6.93
C THR A 345 -19.24 9.33 8.10
N LEU A 346 -19.60 9.93 9.24
CA LEU A 346 -18.80 9.84 10.47
C LEU A 346 -18.84 8.40 10.99
N LEU A 347 -17.68 7.73 10.99
CA LEU A 347 -17.49 6.38 11.55
C LEU A 347 -17.25 6.44 13.05
N LYS A 348 -16.37 7.35 13.50
CA LYS A 348 -15.92 7.40 14.90
C LYS A 348 -15.39 8.77 15.30
N ARG A 349 -15.43 9.07 16.60
CA ARG A 349 -14.92 10.30 17.20
C ARG A 349 -14.11 9.97 18.45
N TRP A 350 -12.97 10.63 18.60
CA TRP A 350 -12.18 10.63 19.83
C TRP A 350 -11.95 12.06 20.30
N ASP A 351 -12.38 12.36 21.51
CA ASP A 351 -12.15 13.66 22.15
C ASP A 351 -10.82 13.60 22.91
N LYS A 352 -9.82 14.37 22.47
CA LYS A 352 -8.45 14.31 23.00
C LYS A 352 -8.02 15.68 23.55
N PRO A 353 -7.67 15.79 24.84
CA PRO A 353 -7.13 17.02 25.40
C PRO A 353 -5.67 17.20 24.98
N GLY A 354 -5.13 18.40 25.22
CA GLY A 354 -3.70 18.66 25.23
C GLY A 354 -3.13 19.33 23.98
N ALA A 355 -3.89 19.44 22.89
CA ALA A 355 -3.54 20.30 21.75
C ALA A 355 -4.82 20.90 21.15
N ARG A 356 -4.69 22.07 20.52
CA ARG A 356 -5.78 22.75 19.77
C ARG A 356 -5.22 23.38 18.51
N TYR A 357 -6.08 23.60 17.51
CA TYR A 357 -5.74 24.14 16.19
C TYR A 357 -4.66 23.31 15.50
N ILE A 358 -5.09 22.40 14.63
CA ILE A 358 -4.17 21.48 13.98
C ILE A 358 -3.17 22.26 13.13
N TRP A 359 -1.90 21.95 13.22
CA TRP A 359 -0.88 22.47 12.32
C TRP A 359 -0.46 21.39 11.33
N ARG A 360 -0.15 20.19 11.83
CA ARG A 360 0.22 19.04 11.00
C ARG A 360 -0.05 17.73 11.72
N ILE A 361 -0.01 16.65 10.95
CA ILE A 361 -0.06 15.29 11.47
C ILE A 361 1.27 14.62 11.14
N GLU A 362 1.89 14.00 12.13
CA GLU A 362 3.17 13.29 12.00
C GLU A 362 2.97 11.81 12.33
N GLU A 363 3.69 10.93 11.63
CA GLU A 363 3.96 9.58 12.14
C GLU A 363 5.16 9.63 13.07
N ASN A 364 5.12 8.83 14.13
CA ASN A 364 6.35 8.37 14.77
C ASN A 364 6.63 6.92 14.33
N PRO A 365 7.58 6.72 13.40
CA PRO A 365 7.87 5.40 12.84
C PRO A 365 8.43 4.43 13.89
N ASP A 366 9.08 4.95 14.93
CA ASP A 366 9.77 4.15 15.95
C ASP A 366 8.80 3.46 16.93
N ASN A 367 7.55 3.92 17.03
CA ASN A 367 6.62 3.42 18.05
C ASN A 367 5.16 3.25 17.60
N ASN A 368 4.89 3.24 16.29
CA ASN A 368 3.55 2.96 15.73
C ASN A 368 2.47 3.94 16.23
N ARG A 369 2.82 5.23 16.31
CA ARG A 369 1.94 6.30 16.80
C ARG A 369 1.72 7.39 15.76
N VAL A 370 0.56 8.01 15.88
CA VAL A 370 0.11 9.18 15.14
C VAL A 370 0.14 10.37 16.07
N LEU A 371 0.75 11.47 15.63
CA LEU A 371 0.84 12.72 16.37
C LEU A 371 0.06 13.80 15.64
N PHE A 372 -0.97 14.31 16.29
CA PHE A 372 -1.68 15.51 15.84
C PHE A 372 -1.04 16.71 16.54
N VAL A 373 -0.23 17.45 15.79
CA VAL A 373 0.53 18.60 16.30
C VAL A 373 -0.31 19.85 16.13
N GLY A 374 -0.63 20.52 17.22
CA GLY A 374 -1.37 21.77 17.22
C GLY A 374 -0.53 22.97 17.65
N GLN A 375 -1.22 24.01 18.10
CA GLN A 375 -0.64 25.26 18.58
C GLN A 375 0.47 25.03 19.64
N ASN A 376 1.52 25.83 19.58
CA ASN A 376 2.70 25.80 20.46
C ASN A 376 3.38 24.42 20.50
N HIS A 377 3.37 23.71 19.37
CA HIS A 377 3.92 22.36 19.21
C HIS A 377 3.32 21.30 20.15
N LYS A 378 2.17 21.60 20.76
CA LYS A 378 1.48 20.63 21.61
C LYS A 378 0.94 19.47 20.77
N LYS A 379 0.95 18.26 21.34
CA LYS A 379 0.70 17.02 20.59
C LYS A 379 -0.40 16.21 21.25
N ILE A 380 -1.34 15.74 20.44
CA ILE A 380 -2.20 14.60 20.77
C ILE A 380 -1.56 13.36 20.15
N VAL A 381 -1.35 12.33 20.96
CA VAL A 381 -0.73 11.08 20.55
C VAL A 381 -1.78 9.97 20.53
N MET A 382 -1.91 9.27 19.41
CA MET A 382 -2.81 8.13 19.24
C MET A 382 -2.04 6.92 18.70
N ASN A 383 -2.45 5.72 19.09
CA ASN A 383 -1.89 4.50 18.54
C ASN A 383 -2.64 4.11 17.27
N TRP A 384 -1.96 3.46 16.32
CA TRP A 384 -2.62 2.97 15.11
C TRP A 384 -3.75 1.98 15.38
N ALA A 385 -3.60 1.11 16.38
CA ALA A 385 -4.67 0.20 16.81
C ALA A 385 -5.93 0.94 17.32
N GLU A 386 -5.75 2.13 17.91
CA GLU A 386 -6.87 2.97 18.32
C GLU A 386 -7.61 3.51 17.09
N LEU A 387 -6.86 4.02 16.10
CA LEU A 387 -7.42 4.58 14.88
C LEU A 387 -8.05 3.49 13.98
N SER A 388 -7.43 2.31 13.86
CA SER A 388 -7.92 1.23 12.99
C SER A 388 -9.17 0.51 13.52
N SER A 389 -9.63 0.83 14.73
CA SER A 389 -10.83 0.28 15.36
C SER A 389 -12.16 0.92 14.89
N CYS A 390 -12.16 1.49 13.67
CA CYS A 390 -13.33 2.10 13.03
C CYS A 390 -14.19 1.07 12.30
#